data_AF-A0A7C4CJD7-F1
#
_entry.id   AF-A0A7C4CJD7-F1
#
_cell.length_a   1.000
_cell.length_b   1.000
_cell.length_c   1.000
_cell.angle_alpha   90.00
_cell.angle_beta   90.00
_cell.angle_gamma   90.00
#
_symmetry.space_group_name_H-M   'P 1'
#
loop_
_entity.id
_entity.type
_entity.pdbx_description
1 polymer ?
#
loop_
_entity_poly.entity_id
_entity_poly.type
_entity_poly.pdbx_seq_one_letter_code
_entity_poly.pdbx_strand_id
1 'polypeptide(L)'
;MNIEVLEVSLFISLIVFSIIAVESENLIRAVFGLLGFIISLSFIFILLYAPHVGLMLLLVYAGGAIALLMIVIMMTNRREE
;
A
#
# COMPACT_ATOMS: atom_id res chain seq x y z
N MET A 1 -7.65 -8.83 -22.43
CA MET A 1 -7.57 -9.19 -21.00
C MET A 1 -8.91 -8.83 -20.39
N ASN A 2 -9.65 -9.80 -19.86
CA ASN A 2 -10.99 -9.57 -19.32
C ASN A 2 -10.91 -8.77 -18.01
N ILE A 3 -11.84 -7.84 -17.78
CA ILE A 3 -11.87 -6.99 -16.58
C ILE A 3 -11.92 -7.83 -15.29
N GLU A 4 -12.66 -8.94 -15.32
CA GLU A 4 -12.74 -9.90 -14.21
C GLU A 4 -11.37 -10.46 -13.80
N VAL A 5 -10.51 -10.76 -14.77
CA VAL A 5 -9.15 -11.29 -14.50
C VAL A 5 -8.28 -10.21 -13.84
N LEU A 6 -8.45 -8.95 -14.26
CA LEU A 6 -7.74 -7.82 -13.67
C LEU A 6 -8.16 -7.58 -12.22
N GLU A 7 -9.47 -7.63 -11.93
CA GLU A 7 -10.01 -7.46 -10.58
C GLU A 7 -9.51 -8.55 -9.62
N VAL A 8 -9.57 -9.82 -10.05
CA VAL A 8 -9.05 -10.94 -9.25
C VAL A 8 -7.56 -10.79 -9.00
N SER A 9 -6.79 -10.38 -10.01
CA SER A 9 -5.35 -10.13 -9.85
C SER A 9 -5.07 -9.02 -8.83
N LEU A 10 -5.84 -7.93 -8.86
CA LEU A 10 -5.73 -6.84 -7.89
C LEU A 10 -6.07 -7.28 -6.47
N PHE A 11 -7.11 -8.11 -6.28
CA PHE A 11 -7.45 -8.66 -4.97
C PHE A 11 -6.37 -9.58 -4.41
N ILE A 12 -5.80 -10.46 -5.25
CA ILE A 12 -4.69 -11.33 -4.84
C ILE A 12 -3.48 -10.47 -4.43
N SER A 13 -3.14 -9.46 -5.24
CA SER A 13 -2.07 -8.51 -4.92
C SER A 13 -2.31 -7.80 -3.58
N LEU A 14 -3.54 -7.42 -3.29
CA LEU A 14 -3.95 -6.78 -2.04
C LEU A 14 -3.65 -7.66 -0.82
N ILE A 15 -4.03 -8.94 -0.90
CA ILE A 15 -3.79 -9.92 0.16
C ILE A 15 -2.29 -10.10 0.37
N VAL A 16 -1.52 -10.29 -0.70
CA VAL A 16 -0.07 -10.48 -0.63
C VAL A 16 0.62 -9.27 0.00
N PHE A 17 0.29 -8.05 -0.42
CA PHE A 17 0.87 -6.85 0.16
C PHE A 17 0.45 -6.63 1.62
N SER A 18 -0.79 -6.98 1.98
CA SER A 18 -1.25 -6.93 3.37
C SER A 18 -0.47 -7.88 4.26
N ILE A 19 -0.17 -9.09 3.79
CA ILE A 19 0.64 -10.07 4.54
C ILE A 19 2.06 -9.52 4.72
N ILE A 20 2.68 -9.03 3.64
CA ILE A 20 4.03 -8.42 3.71
C ILE A 20 4.07 -7.25 4.69
N ALA A 21 3.02 -6.43 4.73
CA ALA A 21 2.95 -5.29 5.64
C ALA A 21 2.87 -5.68 7.12
N VAL A 22 2.30 -6.85 7.44
CA VAL A 22 2.07 -7.29 8.84
C VAL A 22 3.15 -8.25 9.32
N GLU A 23 3.60 -9.17 8.47
CA GLU A 23 4.54 -10.24 8.85
C GLU A 23 6.00 -9.81 8.75
N SER A 24 6.30 -8.67 8.13
CA SER A 24 7.68 -8.22 7.97
C SER A 24 8.27 -7.73 9.29
N GLU A 25 9.29 -8.45 9.78
CA GLU A 25 10.09 -8.05 10.95
C GLU A 25 10.76 -6.68 10.75
N ASN A 26 11.22 -6.41 9.52
CA ASN A 26 11.84 -5.13 9.20
C ASN A 26 10.79 -4.06 8.93
N LEU A 27 10.85 -2.96 9.70
CA LEU A 27 9.91 -1.83 9.60
C LEU A 27 9.87 -1.20 8.21
N ILE A 28 11.01 -1.05 7.53
CA ILE A 28 11.07 -0.43 6.20
C ILE A 28 10.32 -1.31 5.19
N ARG A 29 10.55 -2.63 5.25
CA ARG A 29 9.88 -3.59 4.36
C ARG A 29 8.37 -3.68 4.65
N ALA A 30 7.96 -3.58 5.92
CA ALA A 30 6.55 -3.47 6.30
C ALA A 30 5.89 -2.24 5.66
N VAL A 31 6.54 -1.07 5.69
CA VAL A 31 6.02 0.14 5.06
C VAL A 31 5.94 0.04 3.54
N PHE A 32 6.92 -0.58 2.88
CA PHE A 32 6.81 -0.85 1.45
C PHE A 32 5.65 -1.81 1.12
N GLY A 33 5.39 -2.81 1.98
CA GLY A 33 4.19 -3.65 1.88
C GLY A 33 2.91 -2.82 1.97
N LEU A 34 2.85 -1.90 2.94
CA LEU A 34 1.71 -1.00 3.11
C LEU A 34 1.51 -0.05 1.92
N LEU A 35 2.60 0.46 1.34
CA LEU A 35 2.55 1.28 0.12
C LEU A 35 2.00 0.48 -1.07
N GLY A 36 2.45 -0.76 -1.26
CA GLY A 36 1.90 -1.66 -2.28
C GLY A 36 0.40 -1.91 -2.09
N PHE A 37 -0.03 -2.15 -0.85
CA PHE A 37 -1.45 -2.30 -0.49
C PHE A 37 -2.27 -1.06 -0.88
N ILE A 38 -1.79 0.14 -0.54
CA ILE A 38 -2.47 1.41 -0.84
C ILE A 38 -2.62 1.62 -2.35
N ILE A 39 -1.58 1.31 -3.13
CA ILE A 39 -1.61 1.45 -4.60
C ILE A 39 -2.62 0.47 -5.21
N SER A 40 -2.59 -0.80 -4.81
CA SER A 40 -3.56 -1.80 -5.31
C SER A 40 -4.99 -1.42 -4.94
N LEU A 41 -5.22 -0.93 -3.72
CA LEU A 41 -6.52 -0.47 -3.27
C LEU A 41 -7.01 0.77 -4.04
N SER A 42 -6.10 1.70 -4.35
CA SER A 42 -6.41 2.87 -5.19
C SER A 42 -6.88 2.46 -6.57
N PHE A 43 -6.22 1.49 -7.20
CA PHE A 43 -6.62 0.98 -8.52
C PHE A 43 -8.00 0.34 -8.48
N ILE A 44 -8.35 -0.38 -7.41
CA ILE A 44 -9.69 -0.95 -7.25
C ILE A 44 -10.75 0.14 -7.14
N PHE A 45 -10.52 1.21 -6.36
CA PHE A 45 -11.48 2.31 -6.28
C PHE A 45 -11.70 3.01 -7.63
N ILE A 46 -10.64 3.14 -8.44
CA ILE A 46 -10.76 3.68 -9.80
C ILE A 46 -11.61 2.75 -10.68
N LEU A 47 -11.42 1.43 -10.59
CA LEU A 47 -12.23 0.45 -11.34
C LEU A 47 -13.69 0.44 -10.89
N LEU A 48 -13.96 0.64 -9.60
CA LEU A 48 -15.32 0.73 -9.03
C LEU A 48 -16.04 2.07 -9.33
N TYR A 49 -15.58 2.83 -10.32
CA TYR A 49 -16.13 4.15 -10.68
C TYR A 49 -16.09 5.18 -9.54
N ALA A 50 -15.19 5.01 -8.56
CA ALA A 50 -14.92 5.95 -7.48
C ALA A 50 -13.53 6.60 -7.62
N PRO A 51 -13.22 7.28 -8.75
CA PRO A 51 -11.87 7.74 -9.05
C PRO A 51 -11.37 8.81 -8.08
N HIS A 52 -12.27 9.63 -7.53
CA HIS A 52 -11.89 10.68 -6.57
C HIS A 52 -11.30 10.08 -5.30
N VAL A 53 -11.86 8.98 -4.79
CA VAL A 53 -11.38 8.27 -3.61
C VAL A 53 -10.03 7.63 -3.89
N GLY A 54 -9.87 6.96 -5.03
CA GLY A 54 -8.58 6.36 -5.42
C GLY A 54 -7.45 7.39 -5.51
N LEU A 55 -7.69 8.52 -6.19
CA LEU A 55 -6.69 9.59 -6.29
C LEU A 55 -6.33 10.20 -4.93
N MET A 56 -7.33 10.43 -4.06
CA MET A 56 -7.07 10.92 -2.70
C MET A 56 -6.28 9.91 -1.88
N LEU A 57 -6.56 8.62 -2.03
CA LEU A 57 -5.82 7.55 -1.36
C LEU A 57 -4.35 7.57 -1.78
N LEU A 58 -4.06 7.73 -3.07
CA LEU A 58 -2.70 7.77 -3.59
C LEU A 58 -1.95 9.04 -3.15
N LEU A 59 -2.59 10.21 -3.22
CA LEU A 59 -1.97 11.49 -2.83
C LEU A 59 -1.74 11.58 -1.31
N VAL A 60 -2.78 11.31 -0.52
CA VAL A 60 -2.74 11.54 0.93
C VAL A 60 -2.03 10.39 1.65
N TYR A 61 -2.33 9.14 1.30
CA TYR A 61 -1.77 8.00 2.01
C TYR A 61 -0.43 7.55 1.42
N ALA A 62 -0.33 7.30 0.12
CA ALA A 62 0.95 6.87 -0.47
C ALA A 62 1.98 8.01 -0.50
N GLY A 63 1.55 9.24 -0.80
CA GLY A 63 2.41 10.42 -0.79
C GLY A 63 2.66 10.97 0.61
N GLY A 64 1.60 11.35 1.33
CA GLY A 64 1.72 12.03 2.63
C GLY A 64 2.03 11.09 3.79
N ALA A 65 1.11 10.18 4.11
CA ALA A 65 1.21 9.35 5.32
C ALA A 65 2.41 8.40 5.28
N ILE A 66 2.64 7.71 4.16
CA ILE A 66 3.80 6.81 4.02
C ILE A 66 5.13 7.58 4.07
N ALA A 67 5.23 8.77 3.45
CA ALA A 67 6.46 9.56 3.54
C ALA A 67 6.75 10.00 4.97
N LEU A 68 5.73 10.46 5.71
CA LEU A 68 5.88 10.80 7.13
C LEU A 68 6.27 9.58 7.97
N LEU A 69 5.64 8.43 7.71
CA LEU A 69 5.97 7.19 8.39
C LEU A 69 7.42 6.76 8.12
N MET A 70 7.87 6.87 6.87
CA MET A 70 9.27 6.62 6.49
C MET A 70 10.24 7.55 7.22
N ILE A 71 9.94 8.85 7.31
CA ILE A 71 10.77 9.81 8.05
C ILE A 71 10.89 9.39 9.52
N VAL A 72 9.77 9.07 10.17
CA VAL A 72 9.76 8.65 11.58
C VAL A 72 10.54 7.35 11.77
N ILE A 73 10.38 6.37 10.89
CA ILE A 73 11.12 5.11 10.94
C ILE A 73 12.61 5.36 10.78
N MET A 74 13.03 6.18 9.80
CA MET A 74 14.44 6.51 9.61
C MET A 74 15.05 7.24 10.81
N MET A 75 14.29 8.11 11.48
CA MET A 75 14.74 8.80 12.70
C MET A 75 14.76 7.89 13.92
N THR A 76 13.87 6.91 13.98
CA THR A 76 13.69 6.01 15.13
C THR A 76 14.44 4.69 14.96
N ASN A 77 15.10 4.46 13.81
CA ASN A 77 15.82 3.22 13.53
C ASN A 77 17.08 3.09 14.42
N ARG A 78 16.82 2.85 15.71
CA ARG A 78 17.71 2.21 16.65
C ARG A 78 17.74 0.76 16.17
N ARG A 79 18.90 0.33 15.67
CA ARG A 79 19.23 -1.03 15.25
C ARG A 79 18.29 -2.03 15.93
N GLU A 80 17.49 -2.72 15.12
CA GLU A 80 16.73 -3.91 15.51
C GLU A 80 17.71 -4.83 16.27
N GLU A 81 17.56 -4.91 17.60
CA GLU A 81 18.09 -6.02 18.42
C GLU A 81 17.12 -7.19 18.34
#